data_AF-A0A0W0FWM8-F1
#
_entry.id   AF-A0A0W0FWM8-F1
#
_cell.length_a   1.000
_cell.length_b   1.000
_cell.length_c   1.000
_cell.angle_alpha   90.00
_cell.angle_beta   90.00
_cell.angle_gamma   90.00
#
_symmetry.space_group_name_H-M   'P 1'
#
loop_
_entity.id
_entity.type
_entity.pdbx_description
1 polymer ?
#
loop_
_entity_poly.entity_id
_entity_poly.type
_entity_poly.pdbx_seq_one_letter_code
_entity_poly.pdbx_strand_id
1 'polypeptide(L)'
;MLAARFALNAARSPRAFSYVPSRSLITLKDTKYIATATATGEGWDGEVSSGGLDLKLAVPKELGGSGNGQNPDQLLAMGYASCLLGSIHAVAAEKGKADAVKNAKVHASVHIGTPNEMSGLGLAVYVKVEGVDDGELLKAGHEKMLAARSVLKAGRFTPRSLNYVPSRSLITLKETKYTATATATGEGRNGHVSSNGLDLNLATPKELGGNGNGQNPEQLFAMGYAACLLGAIRAVAAQKGKADVVKDAKVHTSVHIGTPNELPGFGLAVDIKVEGVDDELLKAGHEFCPYSRLAREGAVVKVSKA
;
A
#
# COMPACT_ATOMS: atom_id res chain seq x y z
N MET A 1 -7.67 56.47 -32.31
CA MET A 1 -7.88 55.32 -31.40
C MET A 1 -6.75 54.33 -31.61
N LEU A 2 -5.97 54.12 -30.55
CA LEU A 2 -4.74 53.33 -30.46
C LEU A 2 -5.00 51.83 -30.74
N ALA A 3 -4.15 51.19 -31.54
CA ALA A 3 -4.00 49.73 -31.57
C ALA A 3 -2.51 49.39 -31.42
N ALA A 4 -2.04 49.34 -30.17
CA ALA A 4 -0.70 48.88 -29.83
C ALA A 4 -0.72 47.34 -29.72
N ARG A 5 0.00 46.67 -30.63
CA ARG A 5 0.31 45.24 -30.53
C ARG A 5 1.30 45.02 -29.38
N PHE A 6 0.84 44.47 -28.28
CA PHE A 6 1.70 43.89 -27.26
C PHE A 6 2.14 42.49 -27.71
N ALA A 7 3.40 42.37 -28.12
CA ALA A 7 4.10 41.10 -28.18
C ALA A 7 4.51 40.72 -26.74
N LEU A 8 3.77 39.83 -26.09
CA LEU A 8 4.25 39.17 -24.88
C LEU A 8 5.12 37.98 -25.28
N ASN A 9 6.43 38.13 -25.05
CA ASN A 9 7.37 37.04 -24.88
C ASN A 9 6.84 36.09 -23.81
N ALA A 10 6.37 34.92 -24.23
CA ALA A 10 6.17 33.79 -23.32
C ALA A 10 7.56 33.29 -22.89
N ALA A 11 8.00 33.73 -21.73
CA ALA A 11 9.16 33.19 -21.03
C ALA A 11 8.99 31.66 -20.91
N ARG A 12 10.02 30.92 -21.35
CA ARG A 12 10.14 29.47 -21.18
C ARG A 12 9.95 29.12 -19.69
N SER A 13 8.90 28.37 -19.36
CA SER A 13 8.75 27.82 -18.01
C SER A 13 9.81 26.74 -17.76
N PRO A 14 10.27 26.55 -16.51
CA PRO A 14 11.31 25.58 -16.20
C PRO A 14 10.75 24.14 -16.26
N ARG A 15 11.50 23.24 -16.92
CA ARG A 15 11.45 21.77 -16.95
C ARG A 15 10.07 21.11 -16.72
N ALA A 16 9.51 20.56 -17.79
CA ALA A 16 8.41 19.61 -17.73
C ALA A 16 8.77 18.47 -16.75
N PHE A 17 7.95 18.26 -15.72
CA PHE A 17 8.02 17.05 -14.91
C PHE A 17 7.64 15.86 -15.80
N SER A 18 8.54 14.90 -15.89
CA SER A 18 8.33 13.67 -16.65
C SER A 18 7.40 12.75 -15.88
N TYR A 19 6.12 12.76 -16.27
CA TYR A 19 5.12 11.86 -15.70
C TYR A 19 5.30 10.44 -16.25
N VAL A 20 5.39 9.42 -15.37
CA VAL A 20 5.30 8.01 -15.78
C VAL A 20 3.83 7.61 -15.77
N PRO A 21 3.16 7.48 -16.93
CA PRO A 21 1.75 7.18 -16.96
C PRO A 21 1.47 5.76 -16.46
N SER A 22 0.61 5.65 -15.45
CA SER A 22 0.02 4.38 -15.01
C SER A 22 -1.50 4.45 -15.22
N ARG A 23 -2.06 3.50 -15.96
CA ARG A 23 -3.52 3.37 -16.09
C ARG A 23 -4.03 2.54 -14.91
N SER A 24 -4.71 3.19 -13.97
CA SER A 24 -5.48 2.50 -12.93
C SER A 24 -6.89 2.24 -13.42
N LEU A 25 -7.44 1.07 -13.06
CA LEU A 25 -8.86 0.74 -13.26
C LEU A 25 -9.76 1.47 -12.25
N ILE A 26 -9.19 1.98 -11.15
CA ILE A 26 -9.91 2.70 -10.10
C ILE A 26 -9.42 4.14 -10.08
N THR A 27 -10.34 5.08 -10.28
CA THR A 27 -10.10 6.53 -10.15
C THR A 27 -11.01 7.09 -9.06
N LEU A 28 -10.54 8.12 -8.36
CA LEU A 28 -11.29 8.79 -7.32
C LEU A 28 -12.18 9.88 -7.91
N LYS A 29 -13.43 9.92 -7.46
CA LYS A 29 -14.37 11.02 -7.73
C LYS A 29 -13.99 12.25 -6.90
N ASP A 30 -13.68 12.01 -5.63
CA ASP A 30 -13.25 13.00 -4.66
C ASP A 30 -12.19 12.38 -3.74
N THR A 31 -11.29 13.23 -3.24
CA THR A 31 -10.33 12.86 -2.20
C THR A 31 -10.85 13.35 -0.86
N LYS A 32 -10.89 12.47 0.13
CA LYS A 32 -11.34 12.79 1.50
C LYS A 32 -10.18 13.05 2.44
N TYR A 33 -9.11 12.26 2.32
CA TYR A 33 -7.93 12.39 3.16
C TYR A 33 -6.67 12.05 2.34
N ILE A 34 -5.55 12.67 2.69
CA ILE A 34 -4.25 12.47 2.06
C ILE A 34 -3.21 12.19 3.15
N ALA A 35 -2.52 11.07 3.05
CA ALA A 35 -1.33 10.79 3.84
C ALA A 35 -0.08 11.00 3.00
N THR A 36 0.86 11.82 3.47
CA THR A 36 2.11 12.09 2.76
C THR A 36 3.30 11.52 3.53
N ALA A 37 4.14 10.75 2.85
CA ALA A 37 5.37 10.20 3.39
C ALA A 37 6.59 10.63 2.57
N THR A 38 7.73 10.72 3.23
CA THR A 38 9.03 10.97 2.58
C THR A 38 10.01 9.87 2.97
N ALA A 39 10.65 9.26 1.99
CA ALA A 39 11.77 8.34 2.19
C ALA A 39 13.08 8.97 1.70
N THR A 40 14.13 8.76 2.47
CA THR A 40 15.49 9.24 2.22
C THR A 40 16.52 8.13 2.51
N GLY A 41 17.80 8.38 2.22
CA GLY A 41 18.86 7.39 2.43
C GLY A 41 18.70 6.21 1.45
N GLU A 42 19.12 5.01 1.86
CA GLU A 42 19.20 3.83 0.97
C GLU A 42 17.82 3.20 0.63
N GLY A 43 16.72 3.86 0.98
CA GLY A 43 15.36 3.34 0.85
C GLY A 43 15.06 2.27 1.90
N TRP A 44 15.57 1.05 1.73
CA TRP A 44 15.36 -0.04 2.68
C TRP A 44 16.31 -0.01 3.90
N ASP A 45 17.42 0.72 3.81
CA ASP A 45 18.37 0.93 4.91
C ASP A 45 18.50 2.44 5.22
N GLY A 46 17.40 3.17 5.00
CA GLY A 46 17.32 4.63 5.12
C GLY A 46 16.37 5.09 6.23
N GLU A 47 15.71 6.21 5.98
CA GLU A 47 14.72 6.79 6.89
C GLU A 47 13.42 7.05 6.14
N VAL A 48 12.30 6.93 6.85
CA VAL A 48 10.99 7.27 6.31
C VAL A 48 10.14 7.95 7.36
N SER A 49 9.42 8.99 6.95
CA SER A 49 8.56 9.77 7.84
C SER A 49 7.19 10.06 7.25
N SER A 50 6.18 10.11 8.11
CA SER A 50 4.82 10.53 7.76
C SER A 50 4.04 10.90 9.02
N GLY A 51 3.35 12.04 9.03
CA GLY A 51 2.38 12.36 10.09
C GLY A 51 2.92 12.31 11.53
N GLY A 52 4.19 12.69 11.73
CA GLY A 52 4.86 12.64 13.04
C GLY A 52 5.38 11.27 13.47
N LEU A 53 5.30 10.26 12.59
CA LEU A 53 5.99 8.98 12.74
C LEU A 53 7.27 8.99 11.91
N ASP A 54 8.42 8.94 12.57
CA ASP A 54 9.74 8.83 11.95
C ASP A 54 10.32 7.45 12.25
N LEU A 55 10.71 6.72 11.19
CA LEU A 55 11.23 5.37 11.31
C LEU A 55 12.59 5.24 10.61
N LYS A 56 13.53 4.61 11.32
CA LYS A 56 14.74 4.09 10.72
C LYS A 56 14.46 2.72 10.10
N LEU A 57 14.81 2.58 8.83
CA LEU A 57 14.64 1.35 8.09
C LEU A 57 15.94 0.55 8.06
N ALA A 58 15.78 -0.77 8.01
CA ALA A 58 16.88 -1.69 7.79
C ALA A 58 16.47 -2.84 6.88
N VAL A 59 17.40 -3.23 6.00
CA VAL A 59 17.23 -4.46 5.21
C VAL A 59 17.21 -5.66 6.18
N PRO A 60 16.22 -6.58 6.07
CA PRO A 60 16.17 -7.79 6.89
C PRO A 60 17.42 -8.66 6.77
N LYS A 61 17.74 -9.42 7.82
CA LYS A 61 18.93 -10.32 7.84
C LYS A 61 18.82 -11.42 6.78
N GLU A 62 17.61 -11.88 6.51
CA GLU A 62 17.28 -12.87 5.49
C GLU A 62 17.61 -12.37 4.07
N LEU A 63 17.65 -11.06 3.88
CA LEU A 63 18.05 -10.41 2.63
C LEU A 63 19.49 -9.87 2.68
N GLY A 64 20.28 -10.27 3.69
CA GLY A 64 21.68 -9.88 3.85
C GLY A 64 21.90 -8.51 4.50
N GLY A 65 20.88 -7.91 5.09
CA GLY A 65 20.97 -6.62 5.77
C GLY A 65 21.27 -6.71 7.26
N SER A 66 21.28 -5.55 7.93
CA SER A 66 21.53 -5.47 9.37
C SER A 66 20.38 -6.02 10.21
N GLY A 67 19.14 -5.90 9.72
CA GLY A 67 17.91 -6.16 10.45
C GLY A 67 17.68 -5.25 11.67
N ASN A 68 18.46 -4.17 11.81
CA ASN A 68 18.42 -3.26 12.96
C ASN A 68 17.54 -2.04 12.68
N GLY A 69 16.26 -2.30 12.38
CA GLY A 69 15.30 -1.28 12.00
C GLY A 69 13.98 -1.89 11.56
N GLN A 70 13.04 -1.01 11.18
CA GLN A 70 11.80 -1.44 10.55
C GLN A 70 12.03 -1.66 9.05
N ASN A 71 11.04 -2.18 8.32
CA ASN A 71 11.13 -2.29 6.87
C ASN A 71 9.80 -1.98 6.19
N PRO A 72 9.82 -1.66 4.88
CA PRO A 72 8.62 -1.25 4.16
C PRO A 72 7.47 -2.27 4.26
N ASP A 73 7.79 -3.57 4.22
CA ASP A 73 6.79 -4.65 4.17
C ASP A 73 6.09 -4.87 5.49
N GLN A 74 6.75 -4.56 6.60
CA GLN A 74 6.11 -4.48 7.90
C GLN A 74 5.03 -3.40 7.88
N LEU A 75 5.32 -2.21 7.34
CA LEU A 75 4.35 -1.12 7.25
C LEU A 75 3.16 -1.50 6.34
N LEU A 76 3.43 -2.16 5.21
CA LEU A 76 2.38 -2.69 4.34
C LEU A 76 1.53 -3.75 5.06
N ALA A 77 2.15 -4.69 5.78
CA ALA A 77 1.41 -5.71 6.55
C ALA A 77 0.52 -5.07 7.63
N MET A 78 1.05 -4.07 8.34
CA MET A 78 0.32 -3.35 9.38
C MET A 78 -0.86 -2.55 8.81
N GLY A 79 -0.64 -1.81 7.71
CA GLY A 79 -1.70 -1.08 7.01
C GLY A 79 -2.78 -2.02 6.46
N TYR A 80 -2.39 -3.16 5.89
CA TYR A 80 -3.33 -4.16 5.38
C TYR A 80 -4.16 -4.77 6.51
N ALA A 81 -3.53 -5.25 7.58
CA ALA A 81 -4.21 -5.90 8.70
C ALA A 81 -5.27 -4.99 9.33
N SER A 82 -4.90 -3.75 9.61
CA SER A 82 -5.78 -2.75 10.23
C SER A 82 -6.92 -2.31 9.32
N CYS A 83 -6.66 -2.16 8.01
CA CYS A 83 -7.70 -1.84 7.04
C CYS A 83 -8.72 -2.98 6.87
N LEU A 84 -8.26 -4.24 6.79
CA LEU A 84 -9.16 -5.39 6.70
C LEU A 84 -10.01 -5.53 7.97
N LEU A 85 -9.40 -5.43 9.14
CA LEU A 85 -10.12 -5.50 10.40
C LEU A 85 -11.20 -4.41 10.49
N GLY A 86 -10.85 -3.16 10.14
CA GLY A 86 -11.82 -2.08 10.07
C GLY A 86 -12.97 -2.35 9.10
N SER A 87 -12.69 -2.98 7.95
CA SER A 87 -13.72 -3.36 6.98
C SER A 87 -14.65 -4.46 7.52
N ILE A 88 -14.11 -5.44 8.24
CA ILE A 88 -14.89 -6.48 8.93
C ILE A 88 -15.82 -5.85 9.98
N HIS A 89 -15.30 -4.95 10.82
CA HIS A 89 -16.11 -4.21 11.80
C HIS A 89 -17.21 -3.37 11.14
N ALA A 90 -16.90 -2.67 10.05
CA ALA A 90 -17.87 -1.85 9.34
C ALA A 90 -19.02 -2.70 8.77
N VAL A 91 -18.72 -3.85 8.15
CA VAL A 91 -19.76 -4.78 7.66
C VAL A 91 -20.56 -5.39 8.82
N ALA A 92 -19.90 -5.74 9.92
CA ALA A 92 -20.56 -6.30 11.08
C ALA A 92 -21.58 -5.29 11.65
N ALA A 93 -21.20 -4.02 11.76
CA ALA A 93 -22.11 -2.95 12.19
C ALA A 93 -23.30 -2.78 11.25
N GLU A 94 -23.06 -2.73 9.92
CA GLU A 94 -24.12 -2.63 8.91
C GLU A 94 -25.12 -3.79 8.96
N LYS A 95 -24.66 -4.98 9.38
CA LYS A 95 -25.48 -6.18 9.52
C LYS A 95 -26.07 -6.38 10.93
N GLY A 96 -25.85 -5.46 11.85
CA GLY A 96 -26.30 -5.60 13.25
C GLY A 96 -25.61 -6.74 14.01
N LYS A 97 -24.39 -7.10 13.62
CA LYS A 97 -23.58 -8.20 14.18
C LYS A 97 -22.29 -7.72 14.86
N ALA A 98 -22.27 -6.51 15.43
CA ALA A 98 -21.06 -5.95 16.04
C ALA A 98 -20.45 -6.86 17.12
N ASP A 99 -21.27 -7.55 17.91
CA ASP A 99 -20.81 -8.49 18.94
C ASP A 99 -20.04 -9.71 18.37
N ALA A 100 -20.29 -10.06 17.10
CA ALA A 100 -19.64 -11.21 16.45
C ALA A 100 -18.17 -10.93 16.08
N VAL A 101 -17.71 -9.69 16.18
CA VAL A 101 -16.34 -9.26 15.83
C VAL A 101 -15.62 -8.55 16.96
N LYS A 102 -16.20 -8.49 18.17
CA LYS A 102 -15.62 -7.76 19.31
C LYS A 102 -14.22 -8.23 19.73
N ASN A 103 -13.91 -9.49 19.47
CA ASN A 103 -12.61 -10.12 19.76
C ASN A 103 -11.81 -10.41 18.50
N ALA A 104 -12.22 -9.84 17.35
CA ALA A 104 -11.59 -10.11 16.08
C ALA A 104 -10.14 -9.61 16.06
N LYS A 105 -9.25 -10.42 15.47
CA LYS A 105 -7.87 -10.02 15.19
C LYS A 105 -7.53 -10.40 13.77
N VAL A 106 -6.71 -9.59 13.14
CA VAL A 106 -6.22 -9.85 11.78
C VAL A 106 -4.71 -9.99 11.83
N HIS A 107 -4.21 -11.14 11.43
CA HIS A 107 -2.79 -11.41 11.22
C HIS A 107 -2.51 -11.36 9.73
N ALA A 108 -1.81 -10.32 9.28
CA ALA A 108 -1.37 -10.21 7.90
C ALA A 108 0.10 -10.62 7.78
N SER A 109 0.44 -11.26 6.67
CA SER A 109 1.80 -11.57 6.29
C SER A 109 2.03 -11.15 4.84
N VAL A 110 3.04 -10.32 4.62
CA VAL A 110 3.47 -9.86 3.30
C VAL A 110 4.69 -10.68 2.92
N HIS A 111 4.56 -11.43 1.83
CA HIS A 111 5.59 -12.30 1.28
C HIS A 111 6.23 -11.56 0.10
N ILE A 112 7.55 -11.36 0.17
CA ILE A 112 8.36 -10.86 -0.94
C ILE A 112 9.06 -12.03 -1.57
N GLY A 113 9.03 -12.10 -2.89
CA GLY A 113 9.62 -13.22 -3.59
C GLY A 113 9.86 -12.99 -5.07
N THR A 114 10.38 -14.02 -5.72
CA THR A 114 10.49 -14.04 -7.18
C THR A 114 9.11 -14.36 -7.77
N PRO A 115 8.57 -13.51 -8.67
CA PRO A 115 7.30 -13.78 -9.30
C PRO A 115 7.44 -14.89 -10.36
N ASN A 116 6.35 -15.61 -10.60
CA ASN A 116 6.25 -16.52 -11.74
C ASN A 116 6.25 -15.71 -13.04
N GLU A 117 6.96 -16.21 -14.06
CA GLU A 117 6.89 -15.73 -15.44
C GLU A 117 7.35 -14.26 -15.68
N MET A 118 7.97 -13.61 -14.68
CA MET A 118 8.46 -12.23 -14.79
C MET A 118 9.80 -12.04 -14.05
N SER A 119 10.62 -11.08 -14.50
CA SER A 119 11.83 -10.66 -13.79
C SER A 119 11.52 -9.66 -12.67
N GLY A 120 12.39 -9.54 -11.67
CA GLY A 120 12.23 -8.63 -10.54
C GLY A 120 11.57 -9.28 -9.31
N LEU A 121 10.91 -8.47 -8.48
CA LEU A 121 10.27 -8.90 -7.25
C LEU A 121 8.73 -8.80 -7.35
N GLY A 122 8.05 -9.71 -6.66
CA GLY A 122 6.59 -9.72 -6.51
C GLY A 122 6.18 -9.75 -5.04
N LEU A 123 4.88 -9.58 -4.80
CA LEU A 123 4.28 -9.61 -3.47
C LEU A 123 3.08 -10.57 -3.43
N ALA A 124 2.91 -11.21 -2.28
CA ALA A 124 1.66 -11.88 -1.92
C ALA A 124 1.28 -11.52 -0.47
N VAL A 125 -0.02 -11.39 -0.21
CA VAL A 125 -0.54 -11.06 1.13
C VAL A 125 -1.38 -12.22 1.63
N TYR A 126 -0.95 -12.85 2.72
CA TYR A 126 -1.72 -13.91 3.37
C TYR A 126 -2.22 -13.43 4.72
N VAL A 127 -3.49 -13.69 5.00
CA VAL A 127 -4.21 -13.13 6.12
C VAL A 127 -4.96 -14.23 6.85
N LYS A 128 -4.77 -14.27 8.17
CA LYS A 128 -5.56 -15.09 9.09
C LYS A 128 -6.43 -14.18 9.95
N VAL A 129 -7.70 -14.52 10.08
CA VAL A 129 -8.64 -13.80 10.95
C VAL A 129 -9.03 -14.69 12.11
N GLU A 130 -8.72 -14.23 13.32
CA GLU A 130 -9.12 -14.85 14.59
C GLU A 130 -10.40 -14.19 15.12
N GLY A 131 -11.21 -14.94 15.88
CA GLY A 131 -12.35 -14.39 16.60
C GLY A 131 -13.58 -14.04 15.75
N VAL A 132 -13.68 -14.59 14.54
CA VAL A 132 -14.84 -14.41 13.63
C VAL A 132 -15.28 -15.74 13.02
N ASP A 133 -16.37 -16.30 13.54
CA ASP A 133 -16.90 -17.60 13.10
C ASP A 133 -17.78 -17.50 11.84
N ASP A 134 -18.30 -16.31 11.53
CA ASP A 134 -19.17 -16.07 10.38
C ASP A 134 -18.34 -15.91 9.09
N GLY A 135 -18.37 -16.95 8.23
CA GLY A 135 -17.61 -16.95 6.97
C GLY A 135 -18.12 -15.95 5.93
N GLU A 136 -19.43 -15.67 5.93
CA GLU A 136 -20.03 -14.67 5.04
C GLU A 136 -19.67 -13.26 5.48
N LEU A 137 -19.54 -13.05 6.79
CA LEU A 137 -19.05 -11.78 7.33
C LEU A 137 -17.60 -11.51 6.91
N LEU A 138 -16.72 -12.51 7.02
CA LEU A 138 -15.32 -12.38 6.58
C LEU A 138 -15.20 -12.10 5.09
N LYS A 139 -15.96 -12.84 4.27
CA LYS A 139 -16.00 -12.63 2.82
C LYS A 139 -16.46 -11.21 2.49
N ALA A 140 -17.55 -10.75 3.09
CA ALA A 140 -18.08 -9.41 2.86
C ALA A 140 -17.11 -8.31 3.35
N GLY A 141 -16.44 -8.50 4.48
CA GLY A 141 -15.39 -7.58 4.95
C GLY A 141 -14.23 -7.47 3.98
N HIS A 142 -13.77 -8.60 3.44
CA HIS A 142 -12.70 -8.63 2.44
C HIS A 142 -13.13 -8.00 1.10
N GLU A 143 -14.34 -8.29 0.62
CA GLU A 143 -14.90 -7.69 -0.60
C GLU A 143 -15.07 -6.16 -0.46
N LYS A 144 -15.49 -5.69 0.72
CA LYS A 144 -15.59 -4.26 1.03
C LYS A 144 -14.22 -3.56 0.99
N MET A 145 -13.17 -4.22 1.48
CA MET A 145 -11.81 -3.70 1.44
C MET A 145 -11.25 -3.60 0.01
N LEU A 146 -11.46 -4.63 -0.81
CA LEU A 146 -10.86 -4.68 -2.15
C LEU A 146 -11.63 -3.88 -3.22
N ALA A 147 -12.81 -3.34 -2.88
CA ALA A 147 -13.74 -2.72 -3.83
C ALA A 147 -14.03 -3.60 -5.06
N ALA A 148 -13.79 -4.91 -4.98
CA ALA A 148 -13.77 -5.81 -6.13
C ALA A 148 -14.98 -6.74 -6.13
N ARG A 149 -15.70 -6.74 -7.28
CA ARG A 149 -16.69 -7.73 -7.75
C ARG A 149 -18.18 -7.50 -7.44
N SER A 150 -18.73 -6.36 -7.82
CA SER A 150 -20.14 -6.30 -8.24
C SER A 150 -20.34 -6.21 -9.76
N VAL A 151 -19.26 -6.10 -10.57
CA VAL A 151 -19.38 -5.80 -12.02
C VAL A 151 -19.16 -7.02 -12.95
N LEU A 152 -18.54 -8.11 -12.48
CA LEU A 152 -18.43 -9.34 -13.28
C LEU A 152 -19.63 -10.26 -12.99
N LYS A 153 -20.57 -10.30 -13.94
CA LYS A 153 -21.78 -11.15 -13.94
C LYS A 153 -21.51 -12.54 -13.37
N ALA A 154 -22.38 -12.95 -12.45
CA ALA A 154 -22.42 -14.25 -11.81
C ALA A 154 -22.41 -15.40 -12.85
N GLY A 155 -21.24 -16.01 -13.04
CA GLY A 155 -21.16 -17.40 -13.47
C GLY A 155 -21.46 -18.27 -12.25
N ARG A 156 -22.52 -19.08 -12.32
CA ARG A 156 -22.94 -20.02 -11.27
C ARG A 156 -21.75 -20.86 -10.79
N PHE A 157 -21.25 -20.59 -9.58
CA PHE A 157 -20.27 -21.44 -8.91
C PHE A 157 -20.94 -22.03 -7.66
N THR A 158 -21.12 -23.35 -7.66
CA THR A 158 -21.60 -24.09 -6.50
C THR A 158 -20.52 -24.14 -5.42
N PRO A 159 -20.81 -23.83 -4.15
CA PRO A 159 -19.79 -23.81 -3.11
C PRO A 159 -19.46 -25.25 -2.68
N ARG A 160 -18.21 -25.67 -2.92
CA ARG A 160 -17.58 -26.75 -2.15
C ARG A 160 -16.81 -26.08 -1.01
N SER A 161 -17.21 -26.32 0.24
CA SER A 161 -16.56 -25.91 1.51
C SER A 161 -15.56 -24.73 1.42
N LEU A 162 -16.07 -23.50 1.56
CA LEU A 162 -15.29 -22.25 1.48
C LEU A 162 -14.52 -21.97 2.78
N ASN A 163 -13.34 -22.57 2.94
CA ASN A 163 -12.34 -22.09 3.91
C ASN A 163 -11.42 -20.99 3.30
N TYR A 164 -11.68 -20.59 2.05
CA TYR A 164 -10.78 -19.76 1.27
C TYR A 164 -11.55 -18.86 0.29
N VAL A 165 -11.20 -17.57 0.22
CA VAL A 165 -11.70 -16.65 -0.81
C VAL A 165 -10.67 -16.57 -1.94
N PRO A 166 -10.88 -17.18 -3.13
CA PRO A 166 -9.92 -17.12 -4.22
C PRO A 166 -9.93 -15.74 -4.90
N SER A 167 -8.81 -15.02 -4.79
CA SER A 167 -8.45 -13.91 -5.69
C SER A 167 -7.46 -14.44 -6.75
N ARG A 168 -7.84 -14.43 -8.04
CA ARG A 168 -6.90 -14.68 -9.13
C ARG A 168 -6.12 -13.38 -9.36
N SER A 169 -4.85 -13.34 -8.96
CA SER A 169 -3.91 -12.27 -9.31
C SER A 169 -2.94 -12.78 -10.38
N LEU A 170 -2.54 -11.89 -11.29
CA LEU A 170 -1.59 -12.18 -12.37
C LEU A 170 -0.19 -12.50 -11.82
N ILE A 171 0.19 -11.90 -10.69
CA ILE A 171 1.48 -12.14 -10.04
C ILE A 171 1.28 -13.18 -8.93
N THR A 172 1.89 -14.35 -9.10
CA THR A 172 2.07 -15.37 -8.05
C THR A 172 3.56 -15.52 -7.75
N LEU A 173 3.92 -15.88 -6.52
CA LEU A 173 5.33 -16.10 -6.15
C LEU A 173 5.77 -17.53 -6.45
N LYS A 174 6.93 -17.67 -7.08
CA LYS A 174 7.64 -18.95 -7.23
C LYS A 174 8.32 -19.35 -5.93
N GLU A 175 8.97 -18.39 -5.28
CA GLU A 175 9.75 -18.58 -4.08
C GLU A 175 9.66 -17.33 -3.20
N THR A 176 9.34 -17.51 -1.91
CA THR A 176 9.37 -16.44 -0.91
C THR A 176 10.80 -16.26 -0.40
N LYS A 177 11.30 -15.03 -0.43
CA LYS A 177 12.62 -14.62 0.08
C LYS A 177 12.53 -14.00 1.47
N TYR A 178 11.47 -13.26 1.75
CA TYR A 178 11.24 -12.59 3.02
C TYR A 178 9.75 -12.56 3.35
N THR A 179 9.41 -12.57 4.63
CA THR A 179 8.04 -12.41 5.11
C THR A 179 7.99 -11.41 6.26
N ALA A 180 7.26 -10.33 6.07
CA ALA A 180 6.88 -9.43 7.16
C ALA A 180 5.52 -9.87 7.72
N THR A 181 5.32 -9.77 9.03
CA THR A 181 4.06 -10.13 9.70
C THR A 181 3.58 -9.00 10.59
N ALA A 182 2.28 -8.78 10.63
CA ALA A 182 1.66 -7.77 11.48
C ALA A 182 0.35 -8.30 12.07
N THR A 183 -0.01 -7.82 13.26
CA THR A 183 -1.27 -8.14 13.92
C THR A 183 -2.03 -6.86 14.22
N ALA A 184 -3.27 -6.76 13.75
CA ALA A 184 -4.20 -5.71 14.11
C ALA A 184 -5.27 -6.23 15.07
N THR A 185 -5.62 -5.41 16.07
CA THR A 185 -6.63 -5.68 17.10
C THR A 185 -7.49 -4.44 17.37
N GLY A 186 -8.56 -4.60 18.15
CA GLY A 186 -9.53 -3.53 18.39
C GLY A 186 -10.38 -3.27 17.14
N GLU A 187 -10.79 -2.03 16.91
CA GLU A 187 -11.68 -1.67 15.78
C GLU A 187 -10.94 -1.54 14.43
N GLY A 188 -9.74 -2.11 14.30
CA GLY A 188 -8.90 -1.99 13.12
C GLY A 188 -8.37 -0.58 12.91
N ARG A 189 -9.11 0.27 12.19
CA ARG A 189 -8.70 1.65 11.86
C ARG A 189 -8.70 2.60 13.06
N ASN A 190 -9.40 2.24 14.14
CA ASN A 190 -9.38 2.92 15.44
C ASN A 190 -8.82 2.00 16.55
N GLY A 191 -7.97 1.05 16.17
CA GLY A 191 -7.47 0.00 17.06
C GLY A 191 -5.98 0.12 17.35
N HIS A 192 -5.34 -1.03 17.47
CA HIS A 192 -3.90 -1.16 17.67
C HIS A 192 -3.32 -2.08 16.61
N VAL A 193 -2.09 -1.83 16.19
CA VAL A 193 -1.37 -2.70 15.26
C VAL A 193 0.09 -2.86 15.68
N SER A 194 0.61 -4.08 15.57
CA SER A 194 2.00 -4.38 15.93
C SER A 194 2.70 -5.28 14.91
N SER A 195 4.02 -5.09 14.80
CA SER A 195 4.93 -5.87 13.97
C SER A 195 6.37 -5.70 14.46
N ASN A 196 7.07 -6.78 14.79
CA ASN A 196 8.52 -6.80 15.08
C ASN A 196 9.06 -5.60 15.88
N GLY A 197 8.45 -5.32 17.04
CA GLY A 197 8.88 -4.25 17.95
C GLY A 197 8.41 -2.84 17.59
N LEU A 198 7.60 -2.70 16.54
CA LEU A 198 6.82 -1.51 16.26
C LEU A 198 5.37 -1.73 16.70
N ASP A 199 4.90 -0.89 17.62
CA ASP A 199 3.56 -0.91 18.20
C ASP A 199 2.91 0.46 18.02
N LEU A 200 1.76 0.52 17.36
CA LEU A 200 1.11 1.77 16.99
C LEU A 200 -0.37 1.75 17.36
N ASN A 201 -0.80 2.82 18.03
CA ASN A 201 -2.22 3.17 18.15
C ASN A 201 -2.70 3.77 16.83
N LEU A 202 -3.86 3.29 16.37
CA LEU A 202 -4.48 3.75 15.14
C LEU A 202 -5.70 4.61 15.43
N ALA A 203 -5.88 5.62 14.59
CA ALA A 203 -7.05 6.46 14.61
C ALA A 203 -7.48 6.81 13.18
N THR A 204 -8.78 6.76 12.95
CA THR A 204 -9.39 7.25 11.73
C THR A 204 -9.19 8.78 11.67
N PRO A 205 -8.72 9.32 10.54
CA PRO A 205 -8.60 10.76 10.33
C PRO A 205 -9.92 11.50 10.57
N LYS A 206 -9.83 12.78 10.94
CA LYS A 206 -11.02 13.63 11.20
C LYS A 206 -11.88 13.78 9.95
N GLU A 207 -11.23 13.86 8.79
CA GLU A 207 -11.85 13.94 7.46
C GLU A 207 -12.64 12.68 7.09
N LEU A 208 -12.34 11.57 7.75
CA LEU A 208 -13.07 10.30 7.64
C LEU A 208 -13.99 10.04 8.84
N GLY A 209 -14.22 11.04 9.70
CA GLY A 209 -15.14 10.98 10.83
C GLY A 209 -14.57 10.41 12.13
N GLY A 210 -13.25 10.24 12.23
CA GLY A 210 -12.58 9.80 13.46
C GLY A 210 -12.03 10.96 14.30
N ASN A 211 -11.27 10.62 15.35
CA ASN A 211 -10.64 11.62 16.22
C ASN A 211 -9.26 12.10 15.72
N GLY A 212 -8.63 11.34 14.82
CA GLY A 212 -7.28 11.62 14.29
C GLY A 212 -6.13 11.47 15.30
N ASN A 213 -6.36 10.89 16.49
CA ASN A 213 -5.38 10.77 17.56
C ASN A 213 -4.58 9.47 17.47
N GLY A 214 -3.85 9.28 16.38
CA GLY A 214 -3.08 8.07 16.11
C GLY A 214 -2.59 8.02 14.67
N GLN A 215 -1.91 6.93 14.33
CA GLN A 215 -1.49 6.67 12.96
C GLN A 215 -2.64 6.06 12.16
N ASN A 216 -2.52 5.96 10.85
CA ASN A 216 -3.53 5.33 10.00
C ASN A 216 -2.94 4.47 8.88
N PRO A 217 -3.75 3.55 8.31
CA PRO A 217 -3.28 2.65 7.25
C PRO A 217 -2.72 3.38 6.02
N GLU A 218 -3.26 4.55 5.68
CA GLU A 218 -2.80 5.32 4.52
C GLU A 218 -1.38 5.88 4.75
N GLN A 219 -1.04 6.33 5.97
CA GLN A 219 0.32 6.74 6.33
C GLN A 219 1.29 5.57 6.23
N LEU A 220 0.95 4.40 6.79
CA LEU A 220 1.79 3.21 6.73
C LEU A 220 2.03 2.76 5.28
N PHE A 221 1.00 2.82 4.45
CA PHE A 221 1.13 2.51 3.02
C PHE A 221 1.99 3.55 2.28
N ALA A 222 1.80 4.84 2.55
CA ALA A 222 2.61 5.90 1.95
C ALA A 222 4.10 5.73 2.28
N MET A 223 4.41 5.43 3.55
CA MET A 223 5.78 5.20 4.02
C MET A 223 6.39 3.96 3.37
N GLY A 224 5.68 2.83 3.41
CA GLY A 224 6.14 1.60 2.77
C GLY A 224 6.40 1.79 1.27
N TYR A 225 5.52 2.48 0.56
CA TYR A 225 5.69 2.73 -0.87
C TYR A 225 6.85 3.69 -1.15
N ALA A 226 6.98 4.80 -0.41
CA ALA A 226 8.11 5.72 -0.58
C ALA A 226 9.47 4.99 -0.45
N ALA A 227 9.62 4.22 0.63
CA ALA A 227 10.85 3.48 0.91
C ALA A 227 11.11 2.34 -0.10
N CYS A 228 10.07 1.61 -0.50
CA CYS A 228 10.18 0.54 -1.47
C CYS A 228 10.62 1.05 -2.85
N LEU A 229 10.04 2.17 -3.32
CA LEU A 229 10.40 2.77 -4.60
C LEU A 229 11.82 3.35 -4.57
N LEU A 230 12.21 4.03 -3.48
CA LEU A 230 13.57 4.54 -3.34
C LEU A 230 14.59 3.39 -3.40
N GLY A 231 14.35 2.31 -2.65
CA GLY A 231 15.21 1.12 -2.69
C GLY A 231 15.28 0.50 -4.09
N ALA A 232 14.17 0.44 -4.83
CA ALA A 232 14.14 -0.06 -6.19
C ALA A 232 14.95 0.80 -7.17
N ILE A 233 14.85 2.13 -7.07
CA ILE A 233 15.66 3.06 -7.87
C ILE A 233 17.14 2.86 -7.58
N ARG A 234 17.54 2.75 -6.30
CA ARG A 234 18.94 2.56 -5.92
C ARG A 234 19.49 1.21 -6.37
N ALA A 235 18.69 0.14 -6.29
CA ALA A 235 19.07 -1.18 -6.80
C ALA A 235 19.32 -1.16 -8.32
N VAL A 236 18.42 -0.54 -9.09
CA VAL A 236 18.56 -0.41 -10.55
C VAL A 236 19.76 0.48 -10.91
N ALA A 237 19.97 1.58 -10.18
CA ALA A 237 21.12 2.45 -10.39
C ALA A 237 22.44 1.70 -10.14
N ALA A 238 22.52 0.91 -9.07
CA ALA A 238 23.70 0.07 -8.78
C ALA A 238 23.96 -0.96 -9.88
N GLN A 239 22.92 -1.66 -10.36
CA GLN A 239 23.03 -2.62 -11.48
C GLN A 239 23.54 -1.97 -12.78
N LYS A 240 23.21 -0.69 -12.99
CA LYS A 240 23.67 0.11 -14.14
C LYS A 240 25.03 0.79 -13.90
N GLY A 241 25.69 0.59 -12.75
CA GLY A 241 26.94 1.27 -12.41
C GLY A 241 26.80 2.77 -12.14
N LYS A 242 25.60 3.22 -11.74
CA LYS A 242 25.23 4.62 -11.51
C LYS A 242 24.86 4.91 -10.04
N ALA A 243 25.34 4.12 -9.07
CA ALA A 243 24.93 4.27 -7.67
C ALA A 243 25.15 5.70 -7.11
N ASP A 244 26.25 6.34 -7.51
CA ASP A 244 26.63 7.68 -7.03
C ASP A 244 25.65 8.79 -7.46
N VAL A 245 24.88 8.58 -8.55
CA VAL A 245 23.99 9.64 -9.09
C VAL A 245 22.69 9.76 -8.30
N VAL A 246 22.33 8.74 -7.51
CA VAL A 246 21.07 8.69 -6.73
C VAL A 246 21.30 8.74 -5.23
N LYS A 247 22.50 9.14 -4.79
CA LYS A 247 22.87 9.19 -3.35
C LYS A 247 21.98 10.11 -2.52
N ASP A 248 21.55 11.22 -3.12
CA ASP A 248 20.71 12.24 -2.50
C ASP A 248 19.24 12.12 -2.95
N ALA A 249 18.87 11.00 -3.58
CA ALA A 249 17.53 10.79 -4.08
C ALA A 249 16.52 10.69 -2.94
N LYS A 250 15.34 11.28 -3.15
CA LYS A 250 14.23 11.26 -2.20
C LYS A 250 12.95 10.89 -2.91
N VAL A 251 12.09 10.15 -2.21
CA VAL A 251 10.77 9.79 -2.73
C VAL A 251 9.71 10.35 -1.78
N HIS A 252 8.81 11.15 -2.33
CA HIS A 252 7.64 11.67 -1.65
C HIS A 252 6.41 10.96 -2.20
N THR A 253 5.67 10.27 -1.33
CA THR A 253 4.46 9.53 -1.70
C THR A 253 3.27 10.15 -1.00
N SER A 254 2.24 10.52 -1.77
CA SER A 254 0.94 10.97 -1.27
C SER A 254 -0.09 9.88 -1.58
N VAL A 255 -0.69 9.31 -0.54
CA VAL A 255 -1.76 8.32 -0.64
C VAL A 255 -3.08 9.03 -0.35
N HIS A 256 -3.94 9.04 -1.35
CA HIS A 256 -5.26 9.66 -1.32
C HIS A 256 -6.28 8.57 -1.05
N ILE A 257 -7.14 8.76 -0.06
CA ILE A 257 -8.32 7.92 0.15
C ILE A 257 -9.57 8.74 -0.11
N GLY A 258 -10.50 8.17 -0.85
CA GLY A 258 -11.68 8.88 -1.31
C GLY A 258 -12.76 7.96 -1.86
N THR A 259 -13.79 8.55 -2.44
CA THR A 259 -14.86 7.77 -3.06
C THR A 259 -14.46 7.40 -4.50
N PRO A 260 -14.51 6.10 -4.88
CA PRO A 260 -14.20 5.70 -6.25
C PRO A 260 -15.34 6.07 -7.22
N ASN A 261 -15.02 6.26 -8.49
CA ASN A 261 -16.00 6.66 -9.52
C ASN A 261 -17.05 5.58 -9.81
N GLU A 262 -16.64 4.33 -9.98
CA GLU A 262 -17.50 3.25 -10.49
C GLU A 262 -17.71 2.09 -9.49
N LEU A 263 -17.22 2.22 -8.26
CA LEU A 263 -17.22 1.15 -7.26
C LEU A 263 -17.75 1.64 -5.90
N PRO A 264 -18.41 0.76 -5.12
CA PRO A 264 -18.75 1.07 -3.74
C PRO A 264 -17.50 1.04 -2.84
N GLY A 265 -17.59 1.68 -1.67
CA GLY A 265 -16.52 1.70 -0.68
C GLY A 265 -15.54 2.87 -0.86
N PHE A 266 -14.30 2.67 -0.42
CA PHE A 266 -13.21 3.63 -0.58
C PHE A 266 -12.25 3.16 -1.68
N GLY A 267 -11.74 4.11 -2.44
CA GLY A 267 -10.62 3.89 -3.36
C GLY A 267 -9.35 4.53 -2.82
N LEU A 268 -8.22 4.05 -3.32
CA LEU A 268 -6.92 4.70 -3.14
C LEU A 268 -6.41 5.26 -4.47
N ALA A 269 -5.77 6.43 -4.41
CA ALA A 269 -4.89 6.93 -5.47
C ALA A 269 -3.54 7.27 -4.86
N VAL A 270 -2.48 7.16 -5.65
CA VAL A 270 -1.11 7.42 -5.18
C VAL A 270 -0.42 8.38 -6.13
N ASP A 271 0.03 9.50 -5.58
CA ASP A 271 0.87 10.47 -6.26
C ASP A 271 2.30 10.37 -5.73
N ILE A 272 3.28 10.25 -6.62
CA ILE A 272 4.68 10.10 -6.26
C ILE A 272 5.50 11.20 -6.91
N LYS A 273 6.36 11.85 -6.11
CA LYS A 273 7.38 12.78 -6.58
C LYS A 273 8.75 12.25 -6.19
N VAL A 274 9.69 12.26 -7.12
CA VAL A 274 11.06 11.77 -6.90
C VAL A 274 12.04 12.89 -7.20
N GLU A 275 12.95 13.13 -6.26
CA GLU A 275 14.05 14.09 -6.39
C GLU A 275 15.36 13.36 -6.66
N GLY A 276 16.29 14.00 -7.39
CA GLY A 276 17.65 13.49 -7.55
C GLY A 276 17.80 12.26 -8.45
N VAL A 277 16.86 12.02 -9.38
CA VAL A 277 16.85 10.85 -10.27
C VAL A 277 16.46 11.29 -11.69
N ASP A 278 17.09 10.70 -12.71
CA ASP A 278 16.70 10.90 -14.11
C ASP A 278 15.49 10.04 -14.51
N ASP A 279 14.84 10.39 -15.62
CA ASP A 279 13.59 9.72 -16.05
C ASP A 279 13.79 8.24 -16.39
N GLU A 280 14.96 7.86 -16.89
CA GLU A 280 15.27 6.48 -17.27
C GLU A 280 15.36 5.60 -16.02
N LEU A 281 16.08 6.09 -14.99
CA LEU A 281 16.20 5.42 -13.70
C LEU A 281 14.89 5.43 -12.95
N LEU A 282 14.11 6.51 -12.99
CA LEU A 282 12.78 6.56 -12.38
C LEU A 282 11.85 5.51 -12.99
N LYS A 283 11.77 5.44 -14.33
CA LYS A 283 10.95 4.45 -15.02
C LYS A 283 11.38 3.03 -14.70
N ALA A 284 12.67 2.74 -14.78
CA ALA A 284 13.21 1.41 -14.49
C ALA A 284 13.02 1.02 -13.02
N GLY A 285 13.22 1.96 -12.09
CA GLY A 285 12.94 1.76 -10.66
C GLY A 285 11.46 1.50 -10.39
N HIS A 286 10.55 2.23 -11.05
CA HIS A 286 9.11 2.00 -10.95
C HIS A 286 8.70 0.62 -11.48
N GLU A 287 9.30 0.16 -12.58
CA GLU A 287 9.08 -1.20 -13.12
C GLU A 287 9.67 -2.32 -12.23
N PHE A 288 10.75 -2.02 -11.51
CA PHE A 288 11.41 -2.95 -10.58
C PHE A 288 10.72 -3.02 -9.21
N CYS A 289 10.09 -1.93 -8.78
CA CYS A 289 9.48 -1.77 -7.47
C CYS A 289 8.27 -2.72 -7.25
N PRO A 290 8.30 -3.61 -6.23
CA PRO A 290 7.18 -4.49 -5.94
C PRO A 290 5.86 -3.75 -5.63
N TYR A 291 5.91 -2.56 -5.02
CA TYR A 291 4.70 -1.81 -4.63
C TYR A 291 4.05 -1.13 -5.84
N SER A 292 4.86 -0.72 -6.81
CA SER A 292 4.36 -0.21 -8.09
C SER A 292 3.67 -1.31 -8.90
N ARG A 293 4.22 -2.54 -8.86
CA ARG A 293 3.54 -3.71 -9.44
C ARG A 293 2.25 -4.05 -8.69
N LEU A 294 2.26 -4.00 -7.35
CA LEU A 294 1.06 -4.17 -6.53
C LEU A 294 -0.04 -3.17 -6.92
N ALA A 295 0.30 -1.88 -7.06
CA ALA A 295 -0.66 -0.84 -7.42
C ALA A 295 -1.20 -0.99 -8.87
N ARG A 296 -0.39 -1.52 -9.79
CA ARG A 296 -0.76 -1.67 -11.21
C ARG A 296 -1.49 -2.99 -11.51
N GLU A 297 -1.03 -4.09 -10.93
CA GLU A 297 -1.40 -5.46 -11.31
C GLU A 297 -2.09 -6.22 -10.16
N GLY A 298 -2.04 -5.69 -8.93
CA GLY A 298 -2.52 -6.35 -7.72
C GLY A 298 -1.53 -7.36 -7.15
N ALA A 299 -1.97 -8.06 -6.11
CA ALA A 299 -1.25 -9.19 -5.54
C ALA A 299 -2.22 -10.34 -5.25
N VAL A 300 -1.67 -11.56 -5.13
CA VAL A 300 -2.45 -12.66 -4.56
C VAL A 300 -2.74 -12.35 -3.11
N VAL A 301 -4.02 -12.26 -2.80
CA VAL A 301 -4.51 -12.15 -1.43
C VAL A 301 -5.17 -13.46 -1.03
N LYS A 302 -4.71 -14.05 0.07
CA LYS A 302 -5.32 -15.23 0.69
C LYS A 302 -5.89 -14.84 2.05
N VAL A 303 -7.19 -14.96 2.24
CA VAL A 303 -7.84 -14.75 3.53
C VAL A 303 -8.38 -16.09 4.03
N SER A 304 -8.02 -16.47 5.25
CA SER A 304 -8.51 -17.66 5.93
C SER A 304 -8.93 -17.35 7.36
N LYS A 305 -9.79 -18.19 7.92
CA LYS A 305 -10.01 -18.25 9.37
C LYS A 305 -8.78 -18.86 10.04
N ALA A 306 -8.51 -18.44 11.27
CA ALA A 306 -7.56 -19.09 12.16
C ALA A 306 -8.22 -20.26 12.90
#